data_AF-X6MG87-F1
#
_entry.id   AF-X6MG87-F1
#
_cell.length_a   1.000
_cell.length_b   1.000
_cell.length_c   1.000
_cell.angle_alpha   90.00
_cell.angle_beta   90.00
_cell.angle_gamma   90.00
#
_symmetry.space_group_name_H-M   'P 1'
#
loop_
_entity.id
_entity.type
_entity.pdbx_description
1 polymer ?
#
loop_
_entity_poly.entity_id
_entity_poly.type
_entity_poly.pdbx_seq_one_letter_code
_entity_poly.pdbx_strand_id
1 'polypeptide(L)'
;MAISAFANAHKVFVVGESNTLKDSPYLQAAIRAASFIKRELCRKDNKHLLRNYRKSASTTEGFSSDYSSLIQGLLDLYEATVFDAQWLEWSIELQDLQLQLFYDETSGGFFESLANDPYVLFRSKEEYDGAEPASSTVAVQNMLRLYSITHQKKFCSFVFFSNKQIISYFYLFFSSRFLNFKELA
;
A
#
# COMPACT_ATOMS: atom_id res chain seq x y z
N MET A 1 -4.91 -6.58 1.36
CA MET A 1 -5.53 -7.49 0.37
C MET A 1 -7.05 -7.33 0.23
N ALA A 2 -7.89 -7.47 1.28
CA ALA A 2 -9.36 -7.44 1.11
C ALA A 2 -9.93 -6.12 0.54
N ILE A 3 -9.45 -4.96 1.00
CA ILE A 3 -9.89 -3.64 0.50
C ILE A 3 -9.61 -3.52 -1.01
N SER A 4 -8.37 -3.82 -1.41
CA SER A 4 -7.94 -3.84 -2.82
C SER A 4 -8.79 -4.80 -3.67
N ALA A 5 -9.02 -6.02 -3.18
CA ALA A 5 -9.84 -7.02 -3.89
C ALA A 5 -11.27 -6.51 -4.14
N PHE A 6 -11.93 -5.94 -3.13
CA PHE A 6 -13.27 -5.39 -3.28
C PHE A 6 -13.32 -4.13 -4.15
N ALA A 7 -12.33 -3.24 -4.05
CA ALA A 7 -12.21 -2.06 -4.90
C ALA A 7 -12.01 -2.46 -6.37
N ASN A 8 -11.16 -3.46 -6.64
CA ASN A 8 -10.92 -3.97 -7.98
C ASN A 8 -12.12 -4.73 -8.54
N ALA A 9 -12.83 -5.52 -7.71
CA ALA A 9 -14.08 -6.16 -8.10
C ALA A 9 -15.13 -5.12 -8.54
N HIS A 10 -15.26 -4.00 -7.82
CA HIS A 10 -16.14 -2.91 -8.24
C HIS A 10 -15.78 -2.37 -9.63
N LYS A 11 -14.49 -2.10 -9.87
CA LYS A 11 -13.99 -1.59 -11.17
C LYS A 11 -14.29 -2.57 -12.33
N VAL A 12 -14.29 -3.88 -12.09
CA VAL A 12 -14.56 -4.89 -13.11
C VAL A 12 -16.06 -5.12 -13.34
N PHE A 13 -16.83 -5.32 -12.26
CA PHE A 13 -18.23 -5.75 -12.37
C PHE A 13 -19.21 -4.60 -12.67
N VAL A 14 -18.93 -3.36 -12.26
CA VAL A 14 -19.86 -2.23 -12.48
C VAL A 14 -19.71 -1.58 -13.85
N VAL A 15 -18.61 -1.83 -14.56
CA VAL A 15 -18.45 -1.39 -15.95
C VAL A 15 -19.35 -2.21 -16.91
N GLY A 16 -19.88 -3.36 -16.46
CA GLY A 16 -20.69 -4.27 -17.29
C GLY A 16 -22.22 -4.09 -17.19
N GLU A 17 -22.76 -3.64 -16.05
CA GLU A 17 -24.21 -3.55 -15.82
C GLU A 17 -24.60 -2.27 -15.05
N SER A 18 -25.43 -1.43 -15.67
CA SER A 18 -26.30 -0.41 -15.04
C SER A 18 -25.68 0.62 -14.06
N ASN A 19 -25.09 1.67 -14.63
CA ASN A 19 -25.10 3.11 -14.28
C ASN A 19 -25.24 3.69 -12.84
N THR A 20 -25.02 2.95 -11.75
CA THR A 20 -24.88 3.54 -10.41
C THR A 20 -23.59 3.10 -9.72
N LEU A 21 -22.48 3.78 -10.09
CA LEU A 21 -21.14 3.58 -9.52
C LEU A 21 -21.11 3.59 -7.97
N LYS A 22 -22.06 4.28 -7.31
CA LYS A 22 -22.07 4.45 -5.85
C LYS A 22 -22.69 3.30 -5.05
N ASP A 23 -23.49 2.42 -5.68
CA ASP A 23 -24.30 1.42 -4.97
C ASP A 23 -23.72 0.00 -5.00
N SER A 24 -22.49 -0.17 -5.50
CA SER A 24 -21.83 -1.48 -5.53
C SER A 24 -21.62 -2.05 -4.12
N PRO A 25 -22.10 -3.28 -3.83
CA PRO A 25 -21.86 -3.92 -2.54
C PRO A 25 -20.36 -4.12 -2.27
N TYR A 26 -19.56 -4.28 -3.33
CA TYR A 26 -18.09 -4.40 -3.23
C TYR A 26 -17.44 -3.08 -2.83
N LEU A 27 -17.80 -1.97 -3.47
CA LEU A 27 -17.26 -0.65 -3.12
C LEU A 27 -17.61 -0.30 -1.68
N GLN A 28 -18.86 -0.52 -1.29
CA GLN A 28 -19.32 -0.28 0.07
C GLN A 28 -18.61 -1.16 1.10
N ALA A 29 -18.29 -2.41 0.78
CA ALA A 29 -17.48 -3.27 1.64
C ALA A 29 -16.04 -2.75 1.79
N ALA A 30 -15.41 -2.31 0.70
CA ALA A 30 -14.06 -1.72 0.72
C ALA A 30 -14.00 -0.45 1.59
N ILE A 31 -14.95 0.47 1.39
CA ILE A 31 -15.08 1.69 2.19
C ILE A 31 -15.27 1.37 3.67
N ARG A 32 -16.21 0.47 4.01
CA ARG A 32 -16.46 0.09 5.42
C ARG A 32 -15.21 -0.49 6.07
N ALA A 33 -14.47 -1.34 5.37
CA ALA A 33 -13.24 -1.94 5.89
C ALA A 33 -12.15 -0.87 6.11
N ALA A 34 -11.92 0.02 5.14
CA ALA A 34 -10.95 1.11 5.29
C ALA A 34 -11.32 2.07 6.44
N SER A 35 -12.59 2.47 6.53
CA SER A 35 -13.08 3.33 7.61
C SER A 35 -12.99 2.65 8.98
N PHE A 36 -13.25 1.34 9.06
CA PHE A 36 -13.08 0.57 10.29
C PHE A 36 -11.63 0.58 10.76
N ILE A 37 -10.67 0.30 9.85
CA ILE A 37 -9.25 0.33 10.17
C ILE A 37 -8.85 1.74 10.65
N LYS A 38 -9.29 2.80 9.96
CA LYS A 38 -8.99 4.19 10.36
C LYS A 38 -9.49 4.50 11.77
N ARG A 39 -10.68 4.02 12.12
CA ARG A 39 -11.34 4.34 13.39
C ARG A 39 -10.82 3.51 14.55
N GLU A 40 -10.62 2.22 14.33
CA GLU A 40 -10.38 1.24 15.40
C GLU A 40 -8.92 0.82 15.50
N LEU A 41 -8.15 0.88 14.41
CA LEU A 41 -6.79 0.35 14.34
C LEU A 41 -5.73 1.43 14.07
N CYS A 42 -6.14 2.69 13.95
CA CYS A 42 -5.21 3.82 13.95
C CYS A 42 -5.24 4.49 15.33
N ARG A 43 -4.08 4.51 15.99
CA ARG A 43 -3.94 5.20 17.28
C ARG A 43 -4.16 6.71 17.10
N LYS A 44 -4.85 7.33 18.05
CA LYS A 44 -5.18 8.78 17.99
C LYS A 44 -4.01 9.70 18.31
N ASP A 45 -3.02 9.22 19.07
CA ASP A 45 -1.88 9.99 19.56
C ASP A 45 -0.77 10.12 18.52
N ASN A 46 -0.36 9.00 17.92
CA ASN A 46 0.78 8.95 17.00
C ASN A 46 0.43 8.50 15.58
N LYS A 47 -0.86 8.22 15.30
CA LYS A 47 -1.37 7.69 14.01
C LYS A 47 -0.81 6.32 13.62
N HIS A 48 -0.14 5.60 14.51
CA HIS A 48 0.38 4.26 14.22
C HIS A 48 -0.77 3.27 13.99
N LEU A 49 -0.53 2.35 13.08
CA LEU A 49 -1.40 1.20 12.88
C LEU A 49 -1.18 0.13 13.95
N LEU A 50 -2.27 -0.44 14.41
CA LEU A 50 -2.32 -1.60 15.28
C LEU A 50 -2.62 -2.85 14.45
N ARG A 51 -1.97 -3.96 14.79
CA ARG A 51 -1.95 -5.15 13.93
C ARG A 51 -3.29 -5.90 13.88
N ASN A 52 -4.04 -5.91 14.97
CA ASN A 52 -5.26 -6.71 15.02
C ASN A 52 -6.33 -6.12 15.95
N TYR A 53 -7.57 -6.54 15.67
CA TYR A 53 -8.74 -6.17 16.45
C TYR A 53 -9.45 -7.45 16.90
N ARG A 54 -9.71 -7.58 18.20
CA ARG A 54 -10.57 -8.63 18.74
C ARG A 54 -11.35 -8.09 19.92
N LYS A 55 -12.61 -7.69 19.69
CA LYS A 55 -13.48 -6.93 20.61
C LYS A 55 -12.96 -5.51 20.94
N SER A 56 -11.65 -5.33 21.02
CA SER A 56 -10.95 -4.06 21.08
C SER A 56 -9.69 -4.12 20.22
N ALA A 57 -9.11 -2.97 19.93
CA ALA A 57 -7.79 -2.88 19.31
C ALA A 57 -6.74 -3.52 20.22
N SER A 58 -5.76 -4.21 19.64
CA SER A 58 -4.64 -4.74 20.40
C SER A 58 -3.60 -3.67 20.72
N THR A 59 -2.67 -3.99 21.60
CA THR A 59 -1.50 -3.15 21.87
C THR A 59 -0.33 -3.44 20.92
N THR A 60 -0.50 -4.39 20.00
CA THR A 60 0.55 -4.81 19.07
C THR A 60 0.63 -3.83 17.91
N GLU A 61 1.81 -3.26 17.72
CA GLU A 61 2.09 -2.36 16.62
C GLU A 61 2.05 -3.09 15.27
N GLY A 62 1.67 -2.37 14.23
CA GLY A 62 1.69 -2.85 12.85
C GLY A 62 3.12 -3.03 12.34
N PHE A 63 3.28 -3.97 11.42
CA PHE A 63 4.52 -4.24 10.71
C PHE A 63 4.55 -3.49 9.38
N SER A 64 5.72 -3.39 8.75
CA SER A 64 5.85 -2.75 7.44
C SER A 64 4.87 -3.31 6.39
N SER A 65 4.60 -4.62 6.44
CA SER A 65 3.62 -5.28 5.55
C SER A 65 2.17 -4.81 5.75
N ASP A 66 1.79 -4.48 6.99
CA ASP A 66 0.45 -3.96 7.32
C ASP A 66 0.26 -2.57 6.68
N TYR A 67 1.30 -1.72 6.73
CA TYR A 67 1.31 -0.41 6.08
C TYR A 67 1.29 -0.56 4.55
N SER A 68 2.22 -1.32 3.96
CA SER A 68 2.29 -1.55 2.51
C SER A 68 0.94 -2.02 1.93
N SER A 69 0.33 -2.99 2.58
CA SER A 69 -0.94 -3.59 2.13
C SER A 69 -2.11 -2.64 2.27
N LEU A 70 -2.15 -1.83 3.33
CA LEU A 70 -3.21 -0.85 3.53
C LEU A 70 -3.08 0.31 2.53
N ILE A 71 -1.88 0.88 2.35
CA ILE A 71 -1.61 1.95 1.39
C ILE A 71 -2.03 1.52 -0.01
N GLN A 72 -1.67 0.30 -0.43
CA GLN A 72 -2.09 -0.25 -1.72
C GLN A 72 -3.62 -0.29 -1.84
N GLY A 73 -4.31 -0.79 -0.81
CA GLY A 73 -5.77 -0.83 -0.77
C GLY A 73 -6.42 0.55 -0.82
N LEU A 74 -5.82 1.57 -0.18
CA LEU A 74 -6.31 2.94 -0.20
C LEU A 74 -6.13 3.61 -1.56
N LEU A 75 -5.02 3.35 -2.26
CA LEU A 75 -4.82 3.82 -3.63
C LEU A 75 -5.82 3.17 -4.59
N ASP A 76 -6.13 1.89 -4.41
CA ASP A 76 -7.17 1.22 -5.21
C ASP A 76 -8.57 1.76 -4.90
N LEU A 77 -8.82 2.10 -3.64
CA LEU A 77 -10.08 2.72 -3.20
C LEU A 77 -10.22 4.15 -3.73
N TYR A 78 -9.13 4.92 -3.77
CA TYR A 78 -9.06 6.23 -4.41
C TYR A 78 -9.51 6.16 -5.87
N GLU A 79 -8.99 5.21 -6.65
CA GLU A 79 -9.44 4.99 -8.03
C GLU A 79 -10.90 4.53 -8.10
N ALA A 80 -11.31 3.58 -7.25
CA ALA A 80 -12.65 2.99 -7.27
C ALA A 80 -13.76 3.94 -6.81
N THR A 81 -13.43 4.97 -6.01
CA THR A 81 -14.36 5.99 -5.53
C THR A 81 -14.47 7.20 -6.45
N VAL A 82 -13.94 7.10 -7.68
CA VAL A 82 -13.86 8.22 -8.63
C VAL A 82 -13.03 9.37 -8.04
N PHE A 83 -11.84 9.02 -7.56
CA PHE A 83 -10.81 9.95 -7.10
C PHE A 83 -11.18 10.76 -5.85
N ASP A 84 -11.81 10.12 -4.86
CA ASP A 84 -12.08 10.75 -3.57
C ASP A 84 -10.76 10.99 -2.79
N ALA A 85 -10.39 12.27 -2.66
CA ALA A 85 -9.11 12.72 -2.13
C ALA A 85 -8.79 12.20 -0.73
N GLN A 86 -9.81 11.89 0.10
CA GLN A 86 -9.57 11.43 1.47
C GLN A 86 -8.72 10.15 1.54
N TRP A 87 -8.85 9.28 0.53
CA TRP A 87 -8.11 8.02 0.46
C TRP A 87 -6.67 8.24 0.00
N LEU A 88 -6.48 9.17 -0.94
CA LEU A 88 -5.15 9.58 -1.39
C LEU A 88 -4.38 10.27 -0.25
N GLU A 89 -5.00 11.24 0.42
CA GLU A 89 -4.39 11.93 1.57
C GLU A 89 -3.96 10.95 2.65
N TRP A 90 -4.85 10.02 3.02
CA TRP A 90 -4.52 9.03 4.04
C TRP A 90 -3.43 8.05 3.58
N SER A 91 -3.40 7.68 2.30
CA SER A 91 -2.33 6.85 1.74
C SER A 91 -0.96 7.55 1.81
N ILE A 92 -0.92 8.87 1.59
CA ILE A 92 0.30 9.68 1.71
C ILE A 92 0.77 9.73 3.17
N GLU A 93 -0.15 10.01 4.11
CA GLU A 93 0.18 10.04 5.55
C GLU A 93 0.77 8.71 6.01
N LEU A 94 0.16 7.59 5.61
CA LEU A 94 0.64 6.26 5.98
C LEU A 94 1.96 5.91 5.29
N GLN A 95 2.19 6.36 4.05
CA GLN A 95 3.45 6.14 3.35
C GLN A 95 4.60 6.90 4.03
N ASP A 96 4.36 8.13 4.46
CA ASP A 96 5.35 8.93 5.19
C ASP A 96 5.67 8.30 6.56
N LEU A 97 4.64 7.83 7.30
CA LEU A 97 4.85 7.07 8.53
C LEU A 97 5.61 5.78 8.29
N GLN A 98 5.30 5.03 7.23
CA GLN A 98 6.00 3.80 6.90
C GLN A 98 7.50 4.06 6.66
N LEU A 99 7.82 5.14 5.93
CA LEU A 99 9.20 5.55 5.70
C LEU A 99 9.89 5.88 7.03
N GLN A 100 9.25 6.67 7.89
CA GLN A 100 9.79 7.04 9.19
C GLN A 100 10.07 5.83 10.10
N LEU A 101 9.17 4.84 10.11
CA LEU A 101 9.20 3.74 11.07
C LEU A 101 10.07 2.56 10.62
N PHE A 102 10.10 2.29 9.31
CA PHE A 102 10.61 1.03 8.78
C PHE A 102 11.74 1.18 7.77
N TYR A 103 11.91 2.36 7.16
CA TYR A 103 12.92 2.53 6.11
C TYR A 103 14.34 2.49 6.69
N ASP A 104 15.24 1.78 6.02
CA ASP A 104 16.66 1.83 6.34
C ASP A 104 17.37 2.87 5.48
N GLU A 105 17.67 4.03 6.05
CA GLU A 105 18.42 5.09 5.38
C GLU A 105 19.88 4.72 5.07
N THR A 106 20.43 3.69 5.72
CA THR A 106 21.84 3.29 5.54
C THR A 106 22.02 2.39 4.34
N SER A 107 21.21 1.34 4.23
CA SER A 107 21.35 0.32 3.18
C SER A 107 20.13 0.16 2.26
N GLY A 108 19.09 0.97 2.46
CA GLY A 108 17.86 0.93 1.68
C GLY A 108 16.94 -0.23 2.07
N GLY A 109 15.71 -0.21 1.56
CA GLY A 109 14.69 -1.21 1.89
C GLY A 109 14.00 -0.96 3.23
N PHE A 110 13.18 -1.91 3.65
CA PHE A 110 12.30 -1.78 4.81
C PHE A 110 12.53 -2.91 5.79
N PHE A 111 12.69 -2.56 7.07
CA PHE A 111 12.62 -3.51 8.17
C PHE A 111 11.17 -3.96 8.39
N GLU A 112 10.98 -5.20 8.83
CA GLU A 112 9.63 -5.72 9.06
C GLU A 112 8.96 -5.10 10.31
N SER A 113 9.71 -4.95 11.39
CA SER A 113 9.21 -4.48 12.70
C SER A 113 9.74 -3.09 13.06
N LEU A 114 9.16 -2.49 14.10
CA LEU A 114 9.59 -1.20 14.64
C LEU A 114 10.99 -1.25 15.24
N ALA A 115 11.70 -0.12 15.21
CA ALA A 115 13.04 0.01 15.78
C ALA A 115 13.09 -0.27 17.29
N ASN A 116 12.03 0.09 18.01
CA ASN A 116 11.95 0.02 19.46
C ASN A 116 11.03 -1.11 19.95
N ASP A 117 10.78 -2.13 19.15
CA ASP A 117 9.97 -3.27 19.58
C ASP A 117 10.76 -4.08 20.63
N PRO A 118 10.31 -4.12 21.91
CA PRO A 118 11.05 -4.79 22.98
C PRO A 118 11.09 -6.32 22.83
N TYR A 119 10.28 -6.89 21.93
CA TYR A 119 10.22 -8.33 21.69
C TYR A 119 11.04 -8.78 20.48
N VAL A 120 11.58 -7.85 19.70
CA VAL A 120 12.37 -8.15 18.50
C VAL A 120 13.86 -7.98 18.80
N LEU A 121 14.57 -9.10 18.94
CA LEU A 121 16.02 -9.12 19.17
C LEU A 121 16.84 -8.75 17.93
N PHE A 122 16.32 -9.05 16.73
CA PHE A 122 16.95 -8.76 15.45
C PHE A 122 15.89 -8.34 14.43
N ARG A 123 16.10 -7.20 13.76
CA ARG A 123 15.18 -6.72 12.71
C ARG A 123 15.61 -7.28 11.36
N SER A 124 14.80 -8.19 10.83
CA SER A 124 14.92 -8.68 9.46
C SER A 124 14.40 -7.65 8.46
N LYS A 125 14.98 -7.70 7.26
CA LYS A 125 14.37 -7.17 6.05
C LYS A 125 13.87 -8.34 5.23
N GLU A 126 12.70 -8.16 4.63
CA GLU A 126 12.14 -9.15 3.73
C GLU A 126 12.85 -9.01 2.37
N GLU A 127 13.91 -9.80 2.19
CA GLU A 127 14.74 -9.80 0.96
C GLU A 127 14.27 -10.82 -0.07
N TYR A 128 13.41 -11.76 0.31
CA TYR A 128 12.96 -12.85 -0.53
C TYR A 128 11.50 -12.67 -0.96
N ASP A 129 11.29 -12.51 -2.26
CA ASP A 129 9.98 -12.49 -2.90
C ASP A 129 9.54 -13.93 -3.15
N GLY A 130 8.70 -14.46 -2.26
CA GLY A 130 8.17 -15.83 -2.31
C GLY A 130 6.93 -15.94 -3.21
N ALA A 131 5.88 -16.57 -2.70
CA ALA A 131 4.58 -16.62 -3.39
C ALA A 131 3.74 -15.33 -3.19
N GLU A 132 4.03 -14.57 -2.14
CA GLU A 132 3.44 -13.26 -1.86
C GLU A 132 4.50 -12.17 -2.07
N PRO A 133 4.13 -11.02 -2.67
CA PRO A 133 5.07 -9.94 -2.91
C PRO A 133 5.61 -9.43 -1.58
N ALA A 134 6.94 -9.36 -1.47
CA ALA A 134 7.60 -8.80 -0.31
C ALA A 134 7.05 -7.40 0.02
N SER A 135 6.93 -7.08 1.31
CA SER A 135 6.40 -5.80 1.79
C SER A 135 7.12 -4.59 1.21
N SER A 136 8.43 -4.72 0.96
CA SER A 136 9.30 -3.74 0.31
C SER A 136 8.93 -3.51 -1.16
N THR A 137 8.63 -4.56 -1.91
CA THR A 137 8.17 -4.49 -3.31
C THR A 137 6.84 -3.74 -3.39
N VAL A 138 5.88 -4.08 -2.52
CA VAL A 138 4.59 -3.38 -2.50
C VAL A 138 4.75 -1.91 -2.11
N ALA A 139 5.64 -1.59 -1.14
CA ALA A 139 5.94 -0.20 -0.78
C ALA A 139 6.53 0.60 -1.96
N VAL A 140 7.47 0.01 -2.70
CA VAL A 140 8.05 0.63 -3.91
C VAL A 140 6.98 0.89 -4.97
N GLN A 141 6.08 -0.07 -5.21
CA GLN A 141 4.97 0.10 -6.15
C GLN A 141 4.03 1.22 -5.71
N ASN A 142 3.69 1.30 -4.42
CA ASN A 142 2.87 2.37 -3.87
C ASN A 142 3.53 3.74 -4.05
N MET A 143 4.83 3.86 -3.74
CA MET A 143 5.58 5.10 -3.94
C MET A 143 5.63 5.54 -5.42
N LEU A 144 5.75 4.60 -6.35
CA LEU A 144 5.68 4.90 -7.78
C LEU A 144 4.29 5.43 -8.20
N ARG A 145 3.21 4.80 -7.71
CA ARG A 145 1.83 5.29 -7.94
C ARG A 145 1.61 6.68 -7.32
N LEU A 146 2.09 6.87 -6.09
CA LEU A 146 2.01 8.16 -5.41
C LEU A 146 2.80 9.24 -6.17
N TYR A 147 3.99 8.93 -6.66
CA TYR A 147 4.75 9.84 -7.51
C TYR A 147 4.02 10.17 -8.80
N SER A 148 3.40 9.19 -9.48
CA SER A 148 2.65 9.46 -10.72
C SER A 148 1.43 10.34 -10.51
N ILE A 149 0.76 10.23 -9.35
CA ILE A 149 -0.44 11.01 -9.02
C ILE A 149 -0.07 12.41 -8.50
N THR A 150 0.93 12.51 -7.63
CA THR A 150 1.22 13.73 -6.86
C THR A 150 2.42 14.53 -7.36
N HIS A 151 3.26 13.93 -8.21
CA HIS A 151 4.55 14.47 -8.65
C HIS A 151 5.53 14.87 -7.52
N GLN A 152 5.33 14.36 -6.30
CA GLN A 152 6.22 14.61 -5.18
C GLN A 152 7.52 13.81 -5.32
N LYS A 153 8.63 14.51 -5.59
CA LYS A 153 9.95 13.92 -5.85
C LYS A 153 10.46 12.99 -4.74
N LYS A 154 10.05 13.22 -3.48
CA LYS A 154 10.45 12.41 -2.32
C LYS A 154 10.24 10.91 -2.56
N PHE A 155 9.08 10.53 -3.12
CA PHE A 155 8.75 9.13 -3.38
C PHE A 155 9.66 8.52 -4.45
N CYS A 156 10.05 9.30 -5.46
CA CYS A 156 10.96 8.85 -6.50
C CYS A 156 12.38 8.64 -5.95
N SER A 157 12.86 9.55 -5.10
CA SER A 157 14.19 9.43 -4.46
C SER A 157 14.35 8.17 -3.62
N PHE A 158 13.35 7.81 -2.81
CA PHE A 158 13.36 6.58 -2.01
C PHE A 158 13.36 5.31 -2.86
N VAL A 159 12.61 5.31 -3.97
CA VAL A 159 12.61 4.19 -4.92
C VAL A 159 13.99 3.94 -5.52
N PHE A 160 14.72 5.00 -5.90
CA PHE A 160 16.07 4.84 -6.44
C PHE A 160 17.07 4.35 -5.39
N PHE A 161 17.00 4.85 -4.16
CA PHE A 161 17.93 4.45 -3.09
C PHE A 161 17.71 3.01 -2.61
N SER A 162 16.46 2.54 -2.58
CA SER A 162 16.14 1.15 -2.22
C SER A 162 16.69 0.11 -3.22
N ASN A 163 17.20 0.55 -4.37
CA ASN A 163 17.32 -0.28 -5.56
C ASN A 163 18.75 -0.65 -5.95
N LYS A 164 19.30 -1.69 -5.31
CA LYS A 164 20.36 -2.52 -5.89
C LYS A 164 19.91 -3.89 -6.40
N GLN A 165 18.72 -4.39 -6.04
CA GLN A 165 18.25 -5.74 -6.43
C GLN A 165 16.82 -5.80 -7.04
N ILE A 166 15.87 -4.96 -6.62
CA ILE A 166 14.45 -5.08 -6.99
C ILE A 166 14.15 -4.65 -8.45
N ILE A 167 14.95 -3.73 -9.02
CA ILE A 167 14.83 -3.28 -10.43
C ILE A 167 14.90 -4.44 -11.44
N SER A 168 15.59 -5.55 -11.15
CA SER A 168 15.69 -6.68 -12.08
C SER A 168 14.33 -7.32 -12.37
N TYR A 169 13.47 -7.49 -11.35
CA TYR A 169 12.11 -8.01 -11.52
C TYR A 169 11.16 -6.96 -12.12
N PHE A 170 11.37 -5.68 -11.76
CA PHE A 170 10.52 -4.60 -12.24
C PHE A 170 10.71 -4.28 -13.73
N TYR A 171 11.94 -4.36 -14.27
CA TYR A 171 12.19 -4.18 -15.71
C TYR A 171 11.47 -5.23 -16.57
N LEU A 172 11.35 -6.48 -16.08
CA LEU A 172 10.63 -7.56 -16.77
C LEU A 172 9.10 -7.33 -16.75
N PHE A 173 8.56 -6.85 -15.63
CA PHE A 173 7.12 -6.57 -15.50
C PHE A 173 6.67 -5.31 -16.27
N PHE A 174 7.53 -4.28 -16.37
CA PHE A 174 7.20 -3.06 -17.12
C PHE A 174 7.48 -3.16 -18.63
N SER A 175 8.53 -3.88 -19.07
CA SER A 175 8.79 -4.02 -20.51
C SER A 175 7.69 -4.82 -21.22
N SER A 176 7.12 -5.84 -20.55
CA SER A 176 6.03 -6.67 -21.07
C SER A 176 4.71 -5.91 -21.26
N ARG A 177 4.49 -4.80 -20.54
CA ARG A 177 3.25 -3.99 -20.65
C ARG A 177 3.38 -2.81 -21.64
N PHE A 178 4.60 -2.39 -21.98
CA PHE A 178 4.86 -1.35 -22.99
C PHE A 178 5.11 -1.90 -24.41
N LEU A 179 5.51 -3.17 -24.56
CA LEU A 179 5.73 -3.78 -25.88
C LEU A 179 4.43 -4.09 -26.65
N ASN A 180 3.28 -4.17 -25.98
CA ASN A 180 1.98 -4.43 -26.64
C ASN A 180 1.32 -3.20 -27.27
N PHE A 181 1.92 -2.02 -27.21
CA PHE A 181 1.38 -0.80 -27.86
C PHE A 181 1.99 -0.49 -29.23
N LYS A 182 2.97 -1.27 -29.70
CA LYS A 182 3.60 -1.07 -31.02
C LYS A 182 3.08 -1.98 -32.14
N GLU A 183 2.15 -2.90 -31.85
CA GLU A 183 1.55 -3.78 -32.88
C GLU A 183 0.10 -3.40 -33.28
N LEU A 184 -0.39 -2.22 -32.87
CA LEU A 184 -1.73 -1.72 -33.23
C LEU A 184 -1.72 -0.28 -33.79
N ALA A 185 -0.71 0.08 -34.58
CA ALA A 185 -0.68 1.31 -35.36
C ALA A 185 -0.31 1.00 -36.82
#